data_AF-A0A512CIJ3-F1
#
_entry.id   AF-A0A512CIJ3-F1
#
_cell.length_a   1.000
_cell.length_b   1.000
_cell.length_c   1.000
_cell.angle_alpha   90.00
_cell.angle_beta   90.00
_cell.angle_gamma   90.00
#
_symmetry.space_group_name_H-M   'P 1'
#
loop_
_entity.id
_entity.type
_entity.pdbx_description
1 polymer ?
#
loop_
_entity_poly.entity_id
_entity_poly.type
_entity_poly.pdbx_seq_one_letter_code
_entity_poly.pdbx_strand_id
1 'polypeptide(L)'
;MRLKPQNYYIEKSMRMRCQQVILMFILIVVGWGCKHNTETQIDKVREEASYSVPKIMGNYRQSKEEETGGVKMGFESAILYPDSSQSELIFKWDNLSDKSFNEGAYFRLTLDSDLNSRQKFLLFTEGNELIDSMDISLGTPFQLVQCKIQGKYLPDVLKNGLKVRLKGKGGPVGVFTHTALGLDNFLPHILIPGETSPREEFYKRMASIAGLTEYGWQEGCVIDGIAKLSERAADGTRYKNSLEKHMSLIFPNNDSINHNYEKIGIEFTSCLAQLALWKPEHPEIEHVLNFWESKTDSAGVIKNGNTIVAEGNYTVAWPLAVISQQLNKPELADIAINQLRFRRDYLIDKQGAIWLRYNFATQERTFRLWSRGLTWYVLGLAKTLDVLPNPPQDLIEELQRATDYLISIQGEDGMWSVFAGDSLTAPETSGTCGIGTAMAIGVRRGWLGKNAKAAAVLALQGVEKRLTADGYLDGVAEENKGGIAFQRETKGSICNWGMGLFAQLLAELDPPEN
;
A
#
# COMPACT_ATOMS: atom_id res chain seq x y z
N MET A 1 7.83 76.24 2.93
CA MET A 1 8.62 76.56 1.72
C MET A 1 9.25 75.27 1.20
N ARG A 2 8.98 74.91 -0.06
CA ARG A 2 9.49 73.68 -0.70
C ARG A 2 11.01 73.77 -0.91
N LEU A 3 11.74 72.70 -0.61
CA LEU A 3 12.95 72.30 -1.33
C LEU A 3 12.98 70.76 -1.45
N LYS A 4 13.26 70.27 -2.67
CA LYS A 4 13.28 68.86 -3.11
C LYS A 4 14.54 68.11 -2.65
N PRO A 5 14.54 66.77 -2.62
CA PRO A 5 15.68 65.95 -2.20
C PRO A 5 16.66 65.66 -3.34
N GLN A 6 17.95 65.54 -2.99
CA GLN A 6 19.03 64.99 -3.82
C GLN A 6 19.11 63.47 -3.64
N ASN A 7 19.24 62.77 -4.77
CA ASN A 7 19.43 61.32 -4.86
C ASN A 7 20.81 60.88 -4.34
N TYR A 8 20.85 59.83 -3.51
CA TYR A 8 22.04 59.01 -3.29
C TYR A 8 21.81 57.63 -3.91
N TYR A 9 22.69 57.30 -4.86
CA TYR A 9 22.66 56.09 -5.70
C TYR A 9 23.76 55.13 -5.23
N ILE A 10 23.61 54.45 -4.10
CA ILE A 10 24.49 53.32 -3.73
C ILE A 10 23.69 52.34 -2.86
N GLU A 11 23.32 51.17 -3.42
CA GLU A 11 23.20 49.86 -2.72
C GLU A 11 22.44 48.82 -3.58
N LYS A 12 22.99 48.44 -4.73
CA LYS A 12 22.53 47.23 -5.45
C LYS A 12 23.66 46.23 -5.76
N SER A 13 24.93 46.66 -5.73
CA SER A 13 26.06 45.80 -6.04
C SER A 13 26.59 44.98 -4.85
N MET A 14 26.38 45.41 -3.60
CA MET A 14 26.83 44.66 -2.41
C MET A 14 25.94 43.47 -2.05
N ARG A 15 24.61 43.54 -2.28
CA ARG A 15 23.69 42.41 -2.04
C ARG A 15 23.90 41.24 -3.02
N MET A 16 24.21 41.53 -4.29
CA MET A 16 24.49 40.47 -5.28
C MET A 16 25.78 39.71 -5.00
N ARG A 17 26.84 40.38 -4.50
CA ARG A 17 28.09 39.70 -4.14
C ARG A 17 27.96 38.79 -2.92
N CYS A 18 27.15 39.16 -1.92
CA CYS A 18 26.89 38.27 -0.78
C CYS A 18 26.02 37.05 -1.16
N GLN A 19 25.04 37.21 -2.05
CA GLN A 19 24.22 36.07 -2.52
C GLN A 19 25.01 35.08 -3.39
N GLN A 20 25.95 35.56 -4.22
CA GLN A 20 26.80 34.66 -5.00
C GLN A 20 27.81 33.87 -4.14
N VAL A 21 28.35 34.47 -3.08
CA VAL A 21 29.25 33.75 -2.16
C VAL A 21 28.51 32.70 -1.34
N ILE A 22 27.27 32.97 -0.90
CA ILE A 22 26.44 31.99 -0.19
C ILE A 22 26.02 30.84 -1.12
N LEU A 23 25.67 31.12 -2.38
CA LEU A 23 25.31 30.08 -3.35
C LEU A 23 26.51 29.19 -3.71
N MET A 24 27.72 29.75 -3.77
CA MET A 24 28.95 28.99 -4.02
C MET A 24 29.33 28.10 -2.83
N PHE A 25 29.10 28.56 -1.59
CA PHE A 25 29.29 27.72 -0.39
C PHE A 25 28.24 26.61 -0.28
N ILE A 26 26.97 26.86 -0.65
CA ILE A 26 25.93 25.81 -0.70
C ILE A 26 26.28 24.77 -1.78
N LEU A 27 26.75 25.18 -2.96
CA LEU A 27 27.17 24.24 -4.01
C LEU A 27 28.43 23.44 -3.64
N ILE A 28 29.34 23.99 -2.84
CA ILE A 28 30.51 23.25 -2.33
C ILE A 28 30.11 22.27 -1.21
N VAL A 29 29.15 22.62 -0.35
CA VAL A 29 28.62 21.74 0.72
C VAL A 29 27.73 20.63 0.15
N VAL A 30 26.89 20.92 -0.85
CA VAL A 30 26.07 19.92 -1.56
C VAL A 30 26.94 19.05 -2.48
N GLY A 31 27.99 19.61 -3.09
CA GLY A 31 28.95 18.87 -3.91
C GLY A 31 29.90 17.95 -3.14
N TRP A 32 30.10 18.19 -1.84
CA TRP A 32 30.84 17.30 -0.94
C TRP A 32 29.96 16.25 -0.24
N GLY A 33 28.64 16.46 -0.16
CA GLY A 33 27.70 15.50 0.43
C GLY A 33 27.44 14.24 -0.43
N CYS A 34 27.82 14.24 -1.71
CA CYS A 34 27.47 13.16 -2.65
C CYS A 34 28.65 12.27 -3.09
N LYS A 35 29.80 12.28 -2.40
CA LYS A 35 30.96 11.47 -2.85
C LYS A 35 31.71 10.63 -1.83
N HIS A 36 31.29 10.57 -0.57
CA HIS A 36 31.87 9.65 0.40
C HIS A 36 30.78 8.91 1.19
N ASN A 37 30.36 7.75 0.69
CA ASN A 37 29.83 6.69 1.54
C ASN A 37 30.02 5.27 0.96
N THR A 38 31.05 5.06 0.13
CA THR A 38 31.38 3.74 -0.43
C THR A 38 32.47 2.99 0.36
N GLU A 39 32.98 3.56 1.45
CA GLU A 39 33.91 2.87 2.35
C GLU A 39 33.21 2.61 3.69
N THR A 40 32.95 1.31 3.98
CA THR A 40 32.48 0.69 5.25
C THR A 40 30.97 0.51 5.54
N GLN A 41 30.08 0.48 4.53
CA GLN A 41 28.64 0.30 4.79
C GLN A 41 28.18 -1.10 5.27
N ILE A 42 28.96 -2.17 5.11
CA ILE A 42 28.48 -3.54 5.44
C ILE A 42 28.81 -3.96 6.89
N ASP A 43 29.73 -3.26 7.57
CA ASP A 43 30.15 -3.58 8.94
C ASP A 43 29.54 -2.65 10.01
N LYS A 44 28.66 -1.71 9.63
CA LYS A 44 28.02 -0.78 10.57
C LYS A 44 26.54 -1.13 10.76
N VAL A 45 26.30 -1.81 11.88
CA VAL A 45 25.03 -2.10 12.57
C VAL A 45 24.14 -3.11 11.85
N ARG A 46 24.31 -4.39 12.21
CA ARG A 46 23.42 -5.50 11.85
C ARG A 46 22.08 -5.50 12.60
N GLU A 47 21.79 -4.48 13.40
CA GLU A 47 20.56 -4.45 14.21
C GLU A 47 19.29 -4.44 13.33
N GLU A 48 19.32 -3.80 12.17
CA GLU A 48 18.16 -3.71 11.26
C GLU A 48 18.42 -4.31 9.89
N ALA A 49 17.35 -4.72 9.19
CA ALA A 49 17.46 -5.15 7.80
C ALA A 49 17.87 -3.97 6.90
N SER A 50 18.73 -4.25 5.93
CA SER A 50 19.31 -3.24 5.04
C SER A 50 19.24 -3.64 3.57
N TYR A 51 19.44 -2.65 2.69
CA TYR A 51 19.25 -2.79 1.24
C TYR A 51 20.59 -2.52 0.54
N SER A 52 21.12 -3.54 -0.16
CA SER A 52 22.33 -3.32 -0.96
C SER A 52 21.97 -2.70 -2.31
N VAL A 53 22.00 -1.36 -2.42
CA VAL A 53 21.68 -0.66 -3.67
C VAL A 53 22.83 -0.83 -4.67
N PRO A 54 22.59 -1.40 -5.87
CA PRO A 54 23.62 -1.62 -6.88
C PRO A 54 23.91 -0.38 -7.72
N LYS A 55 25.05 -0.41 -8.40
CA LYS A 55 25.25 0.35 -9.63
C LYS A 55 24.42 -0.26 -10.75
N ILE A 56 23.57 0.54 -11.37
CA ILE A 56 22.73 0.15 -12.51
C ILE A 56 23.41 0.57 -13.80
N MET A 57 23.74 -0.41 -14.65
CA MET A 57 24.36 -0.20 -15.95
C MET A 57 23.28 -0.13 -17.05
N GLY A 58 23.32 0.92 -17.87
CA GLY A 58 22.36 1.17 -18.95
C GLY A 58 21.89 2.64 -18.99
N ASN A 59 21.64 3.19 -20.19
CA ASN A 59 21.34 4.61 -20.40
C ASN A 59 19.82 4.91 -20.48
N TYR A 60 18.98 4.25 -19.67
CA TYR A 60 17.52 4.28 -19.84
C TYR A 60 16.77 4.90 -18.67
N ARG A 61 17.37 5.91 -18.04
CA ARG A 61 16.76 6.63 -16.93
C ARG A 61 15.86 7.74 -17.46
N GLN A 62 14.62 7.74 -17.01
CA GLN A 62 13.72 8.86 -17.17
C GLN A 62 13.43 9.43 -15.79
N SER A 63 13.71 10.72 -15.60
CA SER A 63 13.19 11.45 -14.45
C SER A 63 11.69 11.65 -14.67
N LYS A 64 10.88 11.30 -13.65
CA LYS A 64 9.48 11.71 -13.57
C LYS A 64 9.39 12.77 -12.49
N GLU A 65 9.13 14.01 -12.89
CA GLU A 65 9.20 15.14 -11.96
C GLU A 65 7.91 15.46 -11.20
N GLU A 66 6.76 14.79 -11.42
CA GLU A 66 5.51 15.30 -10.83
C GLU A 66 4.59 14.28 -10.14
N GLU A 67 4.39 13.05 -10.63
CA GLU A 67 3.41 12.13 -10.02
C GLU A 67 3.66 10.65 -10.37
N THR A 68 3.63 9.75 -9.37
CA THR A 68 3.56 8.29 -9.56
C THR A 68 2.42 7.73 -8.73
N GLY A 69 1.38 7.21 -9.38
CA GLY A 69 0.20 6.67 -8.70
C GLY A 69 -0.46 7.67 -7.74
N GLY A 70 -0.62 8.94 -8.11
CA GLY A 70 -1.21 9.96 -7.23
C GLY A 70 -0.30 10.48 -6.11
N VAL A 71 0.93 9.98 -5.99
CA VAL A 71 1.92 10.43 -5.01
C VAL A 71 2.80 11.53 -5.62
N LYS A 72 2.85 12.69 -4.97
CA LYS A 72 3.70 13.82 -5.41
C LYS A 72 5.10 13.71 -4.84
N MET A 73 5.94 12.95 -5.55
CA MET A 73 7.36 12.78 -5.23
C MET A 73 8.19 12.60 -6.49
N GLY A 74 9.41 13.14 -6.49
CA GLY A 74 10.38 12.92 -7.57
C GLY A 74 10.98 11.51 -7.51
N PHE A 75 10.84 10.77 -8.61
CA PHE A 75 11.44 9.45 -8.81
C PHE A 75 12.25 9.43 -10.11
N GLU A 76 13.34 8.65 -10.12
CA GLU A 76 13.93 8.21 -11.38
C GLU A 76 13.62 6.73 -11.59
N SER A 77 13.17 6.41 -12.80
CA SER A 77 12.86 5.05 -13.19
C SER A 77 13.66 4.63 -14.40
N ALA A 78 14.02 3.35 -14.44
CA ALA A 78 14.44 2.70 -15.66
C ALA A 78 13.21 2.14 -16.38
N ILE A 79 13.03 2.52 -17.65
CA ILE A 79 11.94 2.01 -18.48
C ILE A 79 12.47 0.89 -19.37
N LEU A 80 11.96 -0.32 -19.18
CA LEU A 80 12.29 -1.47 -20.00
C LEU A 80 11.23 -1.70 -21.06
N TYR A 81 11.63 -1.97 -22.30
CA TYR A 81 10.73 -2.30 -23.40
C TYR A 81 10.90 -3.77 -23.80
N PRO A 82 9.82 -4.58 -23.82
CA PRO A 82 9.93 -6.00 -24.16
C PRO A 82 10.40 -6.19 -25.60
N ASP A 83 11.12 -7.28 -25.86
CA ASP A 83 11.63 -7.67 -27.17
C ASP A 83 12.44 -6.58 -27.90
N SER A 84 13.10 -5.72 -27.13
CA SER A 84 13.92 -4.60 -27.63
C SER A 84 15.36 -4.64 -27.08
N SER A 85 16.23 -3.78 -27.62
CA SER A 85 17.56 -3.52 -27.05
C SER A 85 17.53 -2.87 -25.66
N GLN A 86 16.37 -2.35 -25.24
CA GLN A 86 16.10 -1.75 -23.94
C GLN A 86 15.30 -2.70 -23.02
N SER A 87 15.37 -4.01 -23.26
CA SER A 87 14.66 -5.00 -22.44
C SER A 87 15.43 -5.43 -21.19
N GLU A 88 16.64 -4.92 -20.97
CA GLU A 88 17.58 -5.46 -20.00
C GLU A 88 18.19 -4.39 -19.08
N LEU A 89 18.31 -4.73 -17.80
CA LEU A 89 19.10 -4.02 -16.80
C LEU A 89 20.18 -4.92 -16.23
N ILE A 90 21.36 -4.35 -15.98
CA ILE A 90 22.47 -5.05 -15.34
C ILE A 90 22.80 -4.34 -14.03
N PHE A 91 22.79 -5.10 -12.94
CA PHE A 91 23.03 -4.65 -11.58
C PHE A 91 24.39 -5.16 -11.11
N LYS A 92 25.24 -4.27 -10.58
CA LYS A 92 26.54 -4.63 -10.00
C LYS A 92 26.66 -4.08 -8.59
N TRP A 93 27.12 -4.92 -7.67
CA TRP A 93 27.36 -4.55 -6.28
C TRP A 93 28.84 -4.40 -6.03
N ASP A 94 29.21 -3.35 -5.31
CA ASP A 94 30.57 -3.23 -4.78
C ASP A 94 30.61 -3.86 -3.38
N ASN A 95 31.63 -4.67 -3.11
CA ASN A 95 32.00 -5.12 -1.77
C ASN A 95 30.99 -5.99 -1.00
N LEU A 96 29.94 -6.55 -1.62
CA LEU A 96 29.05 -7.51 -0.94
C LEU A 96 29.73 -8.89 -0.77
N SER A 97 29.71 -9.45 0.45
CA SER A 97 30.28 -10.77 0.75
C SER A 97 29.21 -11.85 0.84
N ASP A 98 29.48 -13.03 0.27
CA ASP A 98 28.63 -14.24 0.39
C ASP A 98 28.41 -14.70 1.85
N LYS A 99 29.29 -14.31 2.78
CA LYS A 99 29.23 -14.72 4.20
C LYS A 99 27.95 -14.26 4.91
N SER A 100 27.20 -13.34 4.31
CA SER A 100 25.93 -12.84 4.85
C SER A 100 24.70 -13.69 4.45
N PHE A 101 24.87 -14.72 3.60
CA PHE A 101 23.75 -15.41 2.94
C PHE A 101 23.90 -16.94 2.94
N ASN A 102 23.41 -17.60 4.00
CA ASN A 102 23.60 -19.05 4.17
C ASN A 102 22.79 -19.93 3.19
N GLU A 103 21.67 -19.45 2.64
CA GLU A 103 20.75 -20.24 1.79
C GLU A 103 20.41 -19.55 0.45
N GLY A 104 21.23 -18.61 0.02
CA GLY A 104 20.92 -17.68 -1.06
C GLY A 104 20.35 -16.36 -0.54
N ALA A 105 19.94 -15.49 -1.46
CA ALA A 105 19.50 -14.13 -1.14
C ALA A 105 18.30 -13.73 -2.00
N TYR A 106 17.45 -12.83 -1.51
CA TYR A 106 16.36 -12.28 -2.31
C TYR A 106 16.84 -11.05 -3.06
N PHE A 107 16.73 -11.07 -4.38
CA PHE A 107 16.78 -9.86 -5.19
C PHE A 107 15.38 -9.29 -5.32
N ARG A 108 15.27 -7.97 -5.17
CA ARG A 108 14.01 -7.25 -5.22
C ARG A 108 14.09 -6.04 -6.14
N LEU A 109 12.94 -5.69 -6.70
CA LEU A 109 12.71 -4.43 -7.39
C LEU A 109 11.29 -3.95 -7.14
N THR A 110 11.08 -2.65 -7.27
CA THR A 110 9.76 -2.04 -7.11
C THR A 110 9.27 -1.48 -8.44
N LEU A 111 8.02 -1.76 -8.78
CA LEU A 111 7.38 -1.26 -9.98
C LEU A 111 7.02 0.23 -9.83
N ASP A 112 7.23 1.00 -10.89
CA ASP A 112 6.74 2.37 -11.06
C ASP A 112 5.48 2.40 -11.96
N SER A 113 5.19 1.30 -12.65
CA SER A 113 4.15 1.27 -13.69
C SER A 113 2.91 0.51 -13.25
N ASP A 114 1.76 1.04 -13.65
CA ASP A 114 0.51 0.29 -13.70
C ASP A 114 0.46 -0.57 -14.96
N LEU A 115 0.38 -1.89 -14.78
CA LEU A 115 0.47 -2.88 -15.83
C LEU A 115 -0.90 -3.51 -16.11
N ASN A 116 -1.23 -3.64 -17.39
CA ASN A 116 -2.48 -4.27 -17.86
C ASN A 116 -2.23 -5.51 -18.73
N SER A 117 -1.08 -6.16 -18.55
CA SER A 117 -0.71 -7.32 -19.35
C SER A 117 0.10 -8.36 -18.56
N ARG A 118 0.17 -9.59 -19.10
CA ARG A 118 0.98 -10.66 -18.53
C ARG A 118 2.43 -10.53 -18.97
N GLN A 119 3.33 -10.33 -18.01
CA GLN A 119 4.77 -10.08 -18.22
C GLN A 119 5.57 -10.65 -17.06
N LYS A 120 6.87 -10.89 -17.30
CA LYS A 120 7.81 -11.33 -16.26
C LYS A 120 9.19 -10.74 -16.46
N PHE A 121 9.91 -10.61 -15.36
CA PHE A 121 11.34 -10.42 -15.39
C PHE A 121 12.05 -11.77 -15.33
N LEU A 122 12.98 -12.01 -16.24
CA LEU A 122 13.89 -13.16 -16.20
C LEU A 122 15.23 -12.72 -15.60
N LEU A 123 15.73 -13.48 -14.64
CA LEU A 123 17.00 -13.22 -13.97
C LEU A 123 18.08 -14.13 -14.55
N PHE A 124 19.21 -13.56 -14.89
CA PHE A 124 20.37 -14.27 -15.39
C PHE A 124 21.63 -13.86 -14.64
N THR A 125 22.60 -14.78 -14.58
CA THR A 125 23.99 -14.41 -14.31
C THR A 125 24.54 -13.52 -15.43
N GLU A 126 25.66 -12.83 -15.19
CA GLU A 126 26.35 -12.08 -16.26
C GLU A 126 26.76 -13.01 -17.42
N GLY A 127 27.07 -14.27 -17.12
CA GLY A 127 27.34 -15.35 -18.09
C GLY A 127 26.12 -15.86 -18.89
N ASN A 128 24.93 -15.26 -18.74
CA ASN A 128 23.66 -15.65 -19.35
C ASN A 128 23.10 -17.02 -18.92
N GLU A 129 23.47 -17.53 -17.74
CA GLU A 129 22.76 -18.66 -17.15
C GLU A 129 21.45 -18.16 -16.52
N LEU A 130 20.32 -18.80 -16.84
CA LEU A 130 19.02 -18.44 -16.26
C LEU A 130 18.99 -18.87 -14.79
N ILE A 131 18.73 -17.91 -13.90
CA ILE A 131 18.56 -18.12 -12.47
C ILE A 131 17.10 -18.53 -12.20
N ASP A 132 16.16 -17.62 -12.50
CA ASP A 132 14.72 -17.81 -12.31
C ASP A 132 13.92 -16.64 -12.95
N SER A 133 12.68 -16.43 -12.54
CA SER A 133 11.83 -15.32 -12.99
C SER A 133 10.94 -14.72 -11.88
N MET A 134 10.60 -13.44 -12.04
CA MET A 134 9.58 -12.73 -11.24
C MET A 134 8.36 -12.48 -12.12
N ASP A 135 7.20 -12.97 -11.71
CA ASP A 135 5.94 -12.59 -12.34
C ASP A 135 5.60 -11.14 -11.94
N ILE A 136 5.31 -10.31 -12.94
CA ILE A 136 4.88 -8.92 -12.75
C ILE A 136 3.54 -8.66 -13.43
N SER A 137 2.85 -9.73 -13.80
CA SER A 137 1.58 -9.66 -14.52
C SER A 137 0.59 -8.83 -13.74
N LEU A 138 0.04 -7.80 -14.40
CA LEU A 138 -0.95 -6.90 -13.81
C LEU A 138 -0.46 -6.18 -12.54
N GLY A 139 0.87 -5.99 -12.44
CA GLY A 139 1.47 -5.28 -11.33
C GLY A 139 1.08 -3.80 -11.28
N THR A 140 1.20 -3.21 -10.10
CA THR A 140 0.78 -1.84 -9.80
C THR A 140 1.96 -1.00 -9.28
N PRO A 141 1.92 0.34 -9.34
CA PRO A 141 2.98 1.16 -8.77
C PRO A 141 3.25 0.83 -7.30
N PHE A 142 4.51 0.94 -6.87
CA PHE A 142 4.99 0.56 -5.54
C PHE A 142 4.91 -0.93 -5.18
N GLN A 143 4.45 -1.81 -6.09
CA GLN A 143 4.52 -3.24 -5.85
C GLN A 143 5.97 -3.71 -5.84
N LEU A 144 6.37 -4.32 -4.73
CA LEU A 144 7.67 -4.95 -4.57
C LEU A 144 7.59 -6.38 -5.09
N VAL A 145 8.44 -6.71 -6.06
CA VAL A 145 8.55 -8.08 -6.58
C VAL A 145 9.92 -8.63 -6.23
N GLN A 146 9.96 -9.92 -5.97
CA GLN A 146 11.17 -10.57 -5.47
C GLN A 146 11.42 -11.93 -6.12
N CYS A 147 12.69 -12.30 -6.20
CA CYS A 147 13.12 -13.62 -6.60
C CYS A 147 14.28 -14.07 -5.71
N LYS A 148 14.26 -15.34 -5.30
CA LYS A 148 15.38 -15.93 -4.56
C LYS A 148 16.50 -16.29 -5.54
N ILE A 149 17.66 -15.67 -5.38
CA ILE A 149 18.91 -16.12 -5.99
C ILE A 149 19.40 -17.31 -5.17
N GLN A 150 19.37 -18.50 -5.76
CA GLN A 150 19.81 -19.72 -5.09
C GLN A 150 21.31 -19.64 -4.78
N GLY A 151 21.74 -20.24 -3.66
CA GLY A 151 23.13 -20.14 -3.18
C GLY A 151 24.21 -20.51 -4.21
N LYS A 152 23.91 -21.41 -5.15
CA LYS A 152 24.83 -21.78 -6.24
C LYS A 152 25.14 -20.63 -7.23
N TYR A 153 24.23 -19.65 -7.36
CA TYR A 153 24.39 -18.50 -8.25
C TYR A 153 24.92 -17.26 -7.53
N LEU A 154 24.77 -17.21 -6.21
CA LEU A 154 25.08 -16.01 -5.44
C LEU A 154 26.54 -15.54 -5.58
N PRO A 155 27.57 -16.41 -5.51
CA PRO A 155 28.95 -15.96 -5.67
C PRO A 155 29.23 -15.30 -7.02
N ASP A 156 28.62 -15.82 -8.08
CA ASP A 156 28.75 -15.24 -9.42
C ASP A 156 28.01 -13.91 -9.52
N VAL A 157 26.78 -13.83 -8.99
CA VAL A 157 25.99 -12.59 -8.96
C VAL A 157 26.70 -11.48 -8.17
N LEU A 158 27.24 -11.79 -6.99
CA LEU A 158 27.94 -10.78 -6.17
C LEU A 158 29.25 -10.32 -6.83
N LYS A 159 29.94 -11.20 -7.55
CA LYS A 159 31.21 -10.89 -8.21
C LYS A 159 31.05 -10.17 -9.55
N ASN A 160 30.13 -10.64 -10.38
CA ASN A 160 30.03 -10.28 -11.80
C ASN A 160 28.80 -9.42 -12.08
N GLY A 161 27.71 -9.65 -11.34
CA GLY A 161 26.47 -8.89 -11.41
C GLY A 161 25.26 -9.75 -11.77
N LEU A 162 24.08 -9.13 -11.66
CA LEU A 162 22.79 -9.72 -12.00
C LEU A 162 22.22 -9.04 -13.25
N LYS A 163 21.77 -9.85 -14.20
CA LYS A 163 21.05 -9.39 -15.39
C LYS A 163 19.57 -9.65 -15.23
N VAL A 164 18.75 -8.62 -15.44
CA VAL A 164 17.30 -8.71 -15.40
C VAL A 164 16.74 -8.32 -16.76
N ARG A 165 15.98 -9.22 -17.38
CA ARG A 165 15.39 -9.02 -18.72
C ARG A 165 13.87 -9.08 -18.67
N LEU A 166 13.21 -8.04 -19.16
CA LEU A 166 11.77 -8.02 -19.36
C LEU A 166 11.38 -8.96 -20.51
N LYS A 167 10.40 -9.82 -20.27
CA LYS A 167 9.81 -10.71 -21.28
C LYS A 167 8.29 -10.71 -21.17
N GLY A 168 7.62 -10.68 -22.31
CA GLY A 168 6.16 -10.76 -22.40
C GLY A 168 5.63 -9.96 -23.58
N LYS A 169 4.32 -10.03 -23.82
CA LYS A 169 3.65 -9.33 -24.94
C LYS A 169 3.08 -7.97 -24.53
N GLY A 170 3.56 -7.42 -23.41
CA GLY A 170 3.03 -6.21 -22.81
C GLY A 170 3.69 -4.94 -23.28
N GLY A 171 3.36 -3.84 -22.60
CA GLY A 171 3.97 -2.53 -22.81
C GLY A 171 5.31 -2.38 -22.08
N PRO A 172 5.87 -1.16 -22.09
CA PRO A 172 7.04 -0.84 -21.27
C PRO A 172 6.75 -0.98 -19.79
N VAL A 173 7.78 -1.34 -19.01
CA VAL A 173 7.70 -1.47 -17.55
C VAL A 173 8.73 -0.55 -16.91
N GLY A 174 8.28 0.33 -16.04
CA GLY A 174 9.12 1.17 -15.19
C GLY A 174 9.48 0.47 -13.88
N VAL A 175 10.75 0.60 -13.50
CA VAL A 175 11.30 0.14 -12.22
C VAL A 175 12.00 1.33 -11.56
N PHE A 176 11.75 1.58 -10.28
CA PHE A 176 12.43 2.65 -9.56
C PHE A 176 13.95 2.42 -9.55
N THR A 177 14.73 3.50 -9.67
CA THR A 177 16.20 3.46 -9.71
C THR A 177 16.86 4.55 -8.88
N HIS A 178 16.11 5.60 -8.55
CA HIS A 178 16.48 6.61 -7.57
C HIS A 178 15.20 7.20 -6.96
N THR A 179 15.28 7.67 -5.72
CA THR A 179 14.20 8.39 -5.05
C THR A 179 14.74 9.68 -4.44
N ALA A 180 14.01 10.79 -4.58
CA ALA A 180 14.41 12.08 -4.02
C ALA A 180 14.41 12.11 -2.47
N LEU A 181 13.79 11.11 -1.82
CA LEU A 181 13.72 10.98 -0.37
C LEU A 181 14.76 10.02 0.23
N GLY A 182 15.69 9.47 -0.55
CA GLY A 182 16.71 8.54 -0.04
C GLY A 182 16.12 7.21 0.46
N LEU A 183 15.06 6.75 -0.18
CA LEU A 183 14.34 5.52 0.13
C LEU A 183 14.95 4.33 -0.61
N ASP A 184 15.94 3.70 0.02
CA ASP A 184 16.65 2.55 -0.55
C ASP A 184 15.76 1.30 -0.65
N ASN A 185 14.71 1.21 0.18
CA ASN A 185 13.77 0.07 0.20
C ASN A 185 13.01 -0.11 -1.13
N PHE A 186 12.80 0.97 -1.88
CA PHE A 186 12.12 0.92 -3.18
C PHE A 186 13.09 0.67 -4.35
N LEU A 187 14.39 0.84 -4.13
CA LEU A 187 15.40 0.65 -5.17
C LEU A 187 15.68 -0.85 -5.39
N PRO A 188 16.18 -1.26 -6.57
CA PRO A 188 16.65 -2.61 -6.79
C PRO A 188 17.71 -2.96 -5.75
N HIS A 189 17.61 -4.10 -5.10
CA HIS A 189 18.56 -4.49 -4.06
C HIS A 189 18.61 -6.00 -3.85
N ILE A 190 19.69 -6.47 -3.22
CA ILE A 190 19.70 -7.75 -2.54
C ILE A 190 19.34 -7.47 -1.07
N LEU A 191 18.33 -8.18 -0.57
CA LEU A 191 17.89 -8.05 0.81
C LEU A 191 18.95 -8.63 1.75
N ILE A 192 19.43 -7.81 2.69
CA ILE A 192 20.29 -8.26 3.79
C ILE A 192 19.44 -8.30 5.06
N PRO A 193 19.12 -9.51 5.58
CA PRO A 193 18.40 -9.64 6.84
C PRO A 193 19.14 -8.95 7.99
N GLY A 194 18.40 -8.25 8.85
CA GLY A 194 18.92 -7.76 10.13
C GLY A 194 18.88 -8.83 11.22
N GLU A 195 19.24 -8.44 12.44
CA GLU A 195 19.15 -9.29 13.64
C GLU A 195 17.80 -9.16 14.37
N THR A 196 17.03 -8.11 14.06
CA THR A 196 15.70 -7.85 14.61
C THR A 196 14.64 -8.81 14.04
N SER A 197 13.56 -9.06 14.81
CA SER A 197 12.46 -9.91 14.35
C SER A 197 11.71 -9.28 13.16
N PRO A 198 11.13 -10.09 12.25
CA PRO A 198 10.28 -9.58 11.17
C PRO A 198 9.15 -8.65 11.63
N ARG A 199 8.57 -8.90 12.80
CA ARG A 199 7.51 -8.06 13.38
C ARG A 199 8.03 -6.68 13.79
N GLU A 200 9.20 -6.62 14.40
CA GLU A 200 9.82 -5.35 14.77
C GLU A 200 10.26 -4.57 13.53
N GLU A 201 10.78 -5.24 12.50
CA GLU A 201 11.05 -4.61 11.20
C GLU A 201 9.76 -4.08 10.54
N PHE A 202 8.65 -4.80 10.65
CA PHE A 202 7.34 -4.35 10.19
C PHE A 202 6.93 -3.04 10.87
N TYR A 203 7.06 -2.95 12.20
CA TYR A 203 6.75 -1.73 12.94
C TYR A 203 7.63 -0.54 12.54
N LYS A 204 8.91 -0.77 12.20
CA LYS A 204 9.79 0.28 11.67
C LYS A 204 9.29 0.80 10.31
N ARG A 205 8.80 -0.10 9.46
CA ARG A 205 8.29 0.24 8.11
C ARG A 205 7.04 1.08 8.22
N MET A 206 6.09 0.68 9.06
CA MET A 206 4.86 1.44 9.33
C MET A 206 5.12 2.80 10.02
N ALA A 207 6.24 2.93 10.75
CA ALA A 207 6.68 4.20 11.35
C ALA A 207 7.49 5.09 10.37
N SER A 208 7.50 4.74 9.08
CA SER A 208 8.19 5.45 8.01
C SER A 208 7.34 5.49 6.74
N ILE A 209 7.86 6.11 5.68
CA ILE A 209 7.22 6.12 4.34
C ILE A 209 7.54 4.88 3.49
N ALA A 210 8.15 3.84 4.07
CA ALA A 210 8.49 2.59 3.38
C ALA A 210 7.24 1.79 2.91
N GLY A 211 6.08 2.05 3.52
CA GLY A 211 4.80 1.45 3.16
C GLY A 211 3.99 2.25 2.12
N LEU A 212 4.57 3.30 1.51
CA LEU A 212 3.86 4.15 0.55
C LEU A 212 3.38 3.36 -0.67
N THR A 213 2.17 3.65 -1.14
CA THR A 213 1.59 3.04 -2.33
C THR A 213 0.71 4.02 -3.11
N GLU A 214 0.09 3.56 -4.19
CA GLU A 214 -0.80 4.38 -5.02
C GLU A 214 -1.98 4.99 -4.21
N TYR A 215 -2.25 6.27 -4.47
CA TYR A 215 -3.39 6.99 -3.93
C TYR A 215 -4.70 6.25 -4.24
N GLY A 216 -5.61 6.22 -3.26
CA GLY A 216 -6.91 5.58 -3.38
C GLY A 216 -7.05 4.47 -2.34
N TRP A 217 -7.79 3.41 -2.67
CA TRP A 217 -8.06 2.30 -1.74
C TRP A 217 -6.79 1.65 -1.16
N GLN A 218 -5.71 1.61 -1.93
CA GLN A 218 -4.45 1.01 -1.48
C GLN A 218 -3.80 1.83 -0.37
N GLU A 219 -3.53 3.11 -0.63
CA GLU A 219 -2.93 4.01 0.35
C GLU A 219 -3.86 4.22 1.55
N GLY A 220 -5.18 4.25 1.33
CA GLY A 220 -6.18 4.25 2.40
C GLY A 220 -5.96 3.13 3.42
N CYS A 221 -5.69 1.91 2.96
CA CYS A 221 -5.38 0.80 3.87
C CYS A 221 -4.12 1.04 4.70
N VAL A 222 -3.08 1.63 4.10
CA VAL A 222 -1.79 1.91 4.74
C VAL A 222 -1.97 2.96 5.84
N ILE A 223 -2.53 4.13 5.50
CA ILE A 223 -2.72 5.22 6.45
C ILE A 223 -3.67 4.83 7.59
N ASP A 224 -4.67 3.99 7.31
CA ASP A 224 -5.56 3.45 8.35
C ASP A 224 -4.82 2.53 9.33
N GLY A 225 -3.91 1.72 8.82
CA GLY A 225 -3.02 0.90 9.63
C GLY A 225 -2.10 1.74 10.51
N ILE A 226 -1.45 2.76 9.94
CA ILE A 226 -0.56 3.66 10.68
C ILE A 226 -1.34 4.42 11.76
N ALA A 227 -2.51 4.96 11.41
CA ALA A 227 -3.39 5.66 12.35
C ALA A 227 -3.78 4.75 13.52
N LYS A 228 -4.12 3.47 13.23
CA LYS A 228 -4.51 2.54 14.27
C LYS A 228 -3.35 2.13 15.18
N LEU A 229 -2.14 1.93 14.62
CA LEU A 229 -0.94 1.72 15.43
C LEU A 229 -0.67 2.94 16.33
N SER A 230 -0.82 4.15 15.80
CA SER A 230 -0.66 5.39 16.58
C SER A 230 -1.66 5.51 17.72
N GLU A 231 -2.91 5.08 17.54
CA GLU A 231 -3.95 5.12 18.58
C GLU A 231 -3.67 4.12 19.72
N ARG A 232 -3.01 3.01 19.39
CA ARG A 232 -2.91 1.84 20.27
C ARG A 232 -1.57 1.66 20.96
N ALA A 233 -0.51 2.25 20.41
CA ALA A 233 0.82 2.24 21.02
C ALA A 233 0.83 3.01 22.36
N ALA A 234 1.68 2.59 23.29
CA ALA A 234 1.95 3.36 24.50
C ALA A 234 2.53 4.75 24.16
N ASP A 235 3.45 4.82 23.18
CA ASP A 235 3.89 6.06 22.53
C ASP A 235 3.65 6.00 21.01
N GLY A 236 2.54 6.60 20.57
CA GLY A 236 2.16 6.66 19.16
C GLY A 236 2.93 7.68 18.31
N THR A 237 3.85 8.46 18.88
CA THR A 237 4.45 9.64 18.23
C THR A 237 5.12 9.30 16.89
N ARG A 238 5.86 8.19 16.83
CA ARG A 238 6.54 7.73 15.61
C ARG A 238 5.55 7.43 14.47
N TYR A 239 4.41 6.82 14.79
CA TYR A 239 3.38 6.48 13.80
C TYR A 239 2.59 7.71 13.38
N LYS A 240 2.28 8.62 14.32
CA LYS A 240 1.67 9.91 13.99
C LYS A 240 2.52 10.73 13.02
N ASN A 241 3.84 10.82 13.28
CA ASN A 241 4.77 11.48 12.38
C ASN A 241 4.83 10.81 11.00
N SER A 242 4.73 9.48 10.94
CA SER A 242 4.65 8.73 9.69
C SER A 242 3.36 9.05 8.93
N LEU A 243 2.21 9.00 9.61
CA LEU A 243 0.90 9.33 9.06
C LEU A 243 0.90 10.74 8.46
N GLU A 244 1.42 11.74 9.17
CA GLU A 244 1.52 13.11 8.66
C GLU A 244 2.37 13.21 7.39
N LYS A 245 3.45 12.43 7.26
CA LYS A 245 4.27 12.38 6.04
C LYS A 245 3.51 11.78 4.87
N HIS A 246 2.90 10.61 5.06
CA HIS A 246 2.05 9.97 4.04
C HIS A 246 0.94 10.92 3.59
N MET A 247 0.17 11.45 4.53
CA MET A 247 -0.94 12.37 4.25
C MET A 247 -0.49 13.64 3.53
N SER A 248 0.71 14.16 3.82
CA SER A 248 1.24 15.34 3.12
C SER A 248 1.68 15.06 1.68
N LEU A 249 2.03 13.81 1.35
CA LEU A 249 2.40 13.40 0.00
C LEU A 249 1.18 13.21 -0.92
N ILE A 250 0.04 12.81 -0.34
CA ILE A 250 -1.23 12.64 -1.07
C ILE A 250 -2.16 13.87 -0.98
N PHE A 251 -2.06 14.68 0.09
CA PHE A 251 -2.83 15.91 0.30
C PHE A 251 -1.91 17.13 0.54
N PRO A 252 -1.22 17.65 -0.49
CA PRO A 252 -0.33 18.81 -0.37
C PRO A 252 -1.10 20.11 -0.04
N ASN A 253 -0.50 20.98 0.78
CA ASN A 253 -1.17 22.18 1.33
C ASN A 253 -1.57 23.26 0.30
N ASN A 254 -0.96 23.29 -0.89
CA ASN A 254 -1.06 24.42 -1.83
C ASN A 254 -1.59 24.07 -3.22
N ASP A 255 -1.90 22.80 -3.49
CA ASP A 255 -2.43 22.40 -4.78
C ASP A 255 -3.90 22.01 -4.63
N SER A 256 -4.74 22.55 -5.51
CA SER A 256 -6.03 21.91 -5.79
C SER A 256 -5.72 20.51 -6.29
N ILE A 257 -5.96 19.52 -5.46
CA ILE A 257 -5.88 18.13 -5.87
C ILE A 257 -7.00 17.93 -6.88
N ASN A 258 -6.64 17.68 -8.13
CA ASN A 258 -7.61 17.51 -9.20
C ASN A 258 -7.80 16.01 -9.48
N HIS A 259 -8.06 15.22 -8.42
CA HIS A 259 -8.43 13.83 -8.60
C HIS A 259 -9.74 13.80 -9.39
N ASN A 260 -9.69 13.20 -10.58
CA ASN A 260 -10.88 13.02 -11.40
C ASN A 260 -11.65 11.79 -10.90
N TYR A 261 -12.44 11.97 -9.83
CA TYR A 261 -13.27 10.91 -9.22
C TYR A 261 -14.26 10.27 -10.18
N GLU A 262 -14.72 11.00 -11.19
CA GLU A 262 -15.54 10.45 -12.27
C GLU A 262 -14.83 9.34 -13.05
N LYS A 263 -13.49 9.42 -13.17
CA LYS A 263 -12.68 8.41 -13.86
C LYS A 263 -12.25 7.25 -12.95
N ILE A 264 -11.95 7.54 -11.70
CA ILE A 264 -11.34 6.56 -10.77
C ILE A 264 -12.35 5.89 -9.83
N GLY A 265 -13.51 6.52 -9.60
CA GLY A 265 -14.63 5.93 -8.89
C GLY A 265 -14.55 5.94 -7.36
N ILE A 266 -15.55 5.33 -6.71
CA ILE A 266 -15.73 5.35 -5.25
C ILE A 266 -14.60 4.67 -4.45
N GLU A 267 -13.81 3.81 -5.08
CA GLU A 267 -12.71 3.11 -4.40
C GLU A 267 -11.58 4.08 -4.00
N PHE A 268 -11.40 5.16 -4.77
CA PHE A 268 -10.36 6.15 -4.53
C PHE A 268 -10.72 7.18 -3.45
N THR A 269 -11.86 7.02 -2.80
CA THR A 269 -12.31 7.90 -1.71
C THR A 269 -11.95 7.39 -0.32
N SER A 270 -11.26 6.25 -0.21
CA SER A 270 -10.94 5.61 1.08
C SER A 270 -10.09 6.48 2.03
N CYS A 271 -9.22 7.35 1.50
CA CYS A 271 -8.38 8.22 2.31
C CYS A 271 -9.16 9.33 3.04
N LEU A 272 -10.45 9.52 2.71
CA LEU A 272 -11.24 10.64 3.24
C LEU A 272 -11.50 10.54 4.74
N ALA A 273 -11.61 9.33 5.30
CA ALA A 273 -11.78 9.16 6.73
C ALA A 273 -10.61 9.79 7.50
N GLN A 274 -9.37 9.48 7.11
CA GLN A 274 -8.18 10.05 7.75
C GLN A 274 -8.00 11.52 7.42
N LEU A 275 -8.36 11.96 6.21
CA LEU A 275 -8.32 13.38 5.88
C LEU A 275 -9.26 14.19 6.76
N ALA A 276 -10.48 13.72 6.99
CA ALA A 276 -11.45 14.38 7.87
C ALA A 276 -10.94 14.48 9.32
N LEU A 277 -10.32 13.40 9.82
CA LEU A 277 -9.72 13.39 11.16
C LEU A 277 -8.50 14.32 11.28
N TRP A 278 -7.70 14.43 10.23
CA TRP A 278 -6.46 15.23 10.23
C TRP A 278 -6.69 16.71 9.92
N LYS A 279 -7.46 17.02 8.87
CA LYS A 279 -7.74 18.36 8.34
C LYS A 279 -9.22 18.44 7.91
N PRO A 280 -10.16 18.60 8.86
CA PRO A 280 -11.60 18.61 8.59
C PRO A 280 -12.06 19.71 7.64
N GLU A 281 -11.31 20.80 7.53
CA GLU A 281 -11.61 21.93 6.64
C GLU A 281 -10.95 21.79 5.25
N HIS A 282 -10.35 20.64 4.93
CA HIS A 282 -9.71 20.44 3.64
C HIS A 282 -10.76 20.40 2.50
N PRO A 283 -10.60 21.16 1.41
CA PRO A 283 -11.61 21.30 0.36
C PRO A 283 -11.98 19.97 -0.33
N GLU A 284 -11.05 19.01 -0.33
CA GLU A 284 -11.29 17.67 -0.89
C GLU A 284 -12.44 16.93 -0.19
N ILE A 285 -12.71 17.22 1.09
CA ILE A 285 -13.84 16.61 1.82
C ILE A 285 -15.17 17.02 1.15
N GLU A 286 -15.35 18.32 0.89
CA GLU A 286 -16.56 18.81 0.20
C GLU A 286 -16.62 18.31 -1.25
N HIS A 287 -15.48 18.27 -1.95
CA HIS A 287 -15.39 17.74 -3.31
C HIS A 287 -15.88 16.28 -3.40
N VAL A 288 -15.44 15.41 -2.48
CA VAL A 288 -15.85 14.01 -2.46
C VAL A 288 -17.30 13.83 -2.01
N LEU A 289 -17.80 14.63 -1.08
CA LEU A 289 -19.22 14.61 -0.72
C LEU A 289 -20.12 14.94 -1.92
N ASN A 290 -19.76 15.97 -2.70
CA ASN A 290 -20.48 16.33 -3.93
C ASN A 290 -20.38 15.23 -5.00
N PHE A 291 -19.23 14.57 -5.11
CA PHE A 291 -19.07 13.40 -5.99
C PHE A 291 -19.96 12.22 -5.56
N TRP A 292 -20.01 11.88 -4.27
CA TRP A 292 -20.91 10.82 -3.80
C TRP A 292 -22.38 11.16 -4.02
N GLU A 293 -22.78 12.42 -3.82
CA GLU A 293 -24.13 12.89 -4.14
C GLU A 293 -24.44 12.68 -5.64
N SER A 294 -23.51 13.03 -6.55
CA SER A 294 -23.68 12.80 -7.99
C SER A 294 -23.82 11.32 -8.38
N LYS A 295 -23.30 10.41 -7.55
CA LYS A 295 -23.36 8.95 -7.71
C LYS A 295 -24.50 8.30 -6.94
N THR A 296 -25.30 9.07 -6.22
CA THR A 296 -26.43 8.56 -5.44
C THR A 296 -27.62 8.33 -6.37
N ASP A 297 -28.11 7.09 -6.42
CA ASP A 297 -29.30 6.77 -7.19
C ASP A 297 -30.60 7.10 -6.44
N SER A 298 -31.75 6.86 -7.09
CA SER A 298 -33.08 7.08 -6.50
C SER A 298 -33.38 6.25 -5.24
N ALA A 299 -32.60 5.20 -4.97
CA ALA A 299 -32.71 4.38 -3.76
C ALA A 299 -31.77 4.86 -2.64
N GLY A 300 -31.03 5.96 -2.86
CA GLY A 300 -30.07 6.52 -1.90
C GLY A 300 -28.72 5.80 -1.88
N VAL A 301 -28.39 5.03 -2.92
CA VAL A 301 -27.18 4.20 -2.95
C VAL A 301 -26.10 4.86 -3.79
N ILE A 302 -24.91 5.00 -3.20
CA ILE A 302 -23.73 5.54 -3.86
C ILE A 302 -23.03 4.40 -4.60
N LYS A 303 -23.08 4.44 -5.93
CA LYS A 303 -22.49 3.41 -6.80
C LYS A 303 -22.06 3.92 -8.18
N ASN A 304 -21.18 3.17 -8.81
CA ASN A 304 -20.77 3.41 -10.20
C ASN A 304 -21.68 2.64 -11.16
N GLY A 305 -22.46 3.36 -11.96
CA GLY A 305 -23.32 2.77 -12.99
C GLY A 305 -24.34 1.78 -12.41
N ASN A 306 -24.44 0.59 -13.02
CA ASN A 306 -25.41 -0.44 -12.66
C ASN A 306 -24.88 -1.50 -11.69
N THR A 307 -23.72 -1.28 -11.06
CA THR A 307 -23.08 -2.30 -10.22
C THR A 307 -22.91 -1.79 -8.80
N ILE A 308 -23.35 -2.57 -7.82
CA ILE A 308 -22.98 -2.37 -6.42
C ILE A 308 -21.84 -3.30 -6.06
N VAL A 309 -20.91 -2.80 -5.24
CA VAL A 309 -19.65 -3.46 -4.91
C VAL A 309 -19.40 -3.40 -3.40
N ALA A 310 -18.80 -4.45 -2.84
CA ALA A 310 -18.53 -4.57 -1.39
C ALA A 310 -17.55 -3.50 -0.89
N GLU A 311 -16.64 -3.04 -1.77
CA GLU A 311 -15.67 -1.96 -1.55
C GLU A 311 -16.33 -0.76 -0.86
N GLY A 312 -17.55 -0.40 -1.25
CA GLY A 312 -18.23 0.78 -0.69
C GLY A 312 -18.63 0.67 0.78
N ASN A 313 -18.64 -0.51 1.42
CA ASN A 313 -18.73 -0.58 2.89
C ASN A 313 -17.51 0.09 3.53
N TYR A 314 -16.32 -0.12 2.96
CA TYR A 314 -15.05 0.41 3.49
C TYR A 314 -14.73 1.80 2.93
N THR A 315 -14.94 2.03 1.63
CA THR A 315 -14.51 3.27 0.97
C THR A 315 -15.56 4.38 0.97
N VAL A 316 -16.81 4.09 1.34
CA VAL A 316 -17.90 5.08 1.36
C VAL A 316 -18.62 5.12 2.71
N ALA A 317 -19.20 4.00 3.16
CA ALA A 317 -20.01 3.97 4.37
C ALA A 317 -19.19 4.37 5.62
N TRP A 318 -18.00 3.77 5.77
CA TRP A 318 -17.13 4.10 6.90
C TRP A 318 -16.65 5.56 6.89
N PRO A 319 -16.10 6.11 5.79
CA PRO A 319 -15.78 7.54 5.69
C PRO A 319 -16.97 8.47 5.97
N LEU A 320 -18.17 8.16 5.47
CA LEU A 320 -19.37 8.95 5.78
C LEU A 320 -19.66 8.99 7.28
N ALA A 321 -19.53 7.86 7.98
CA ALA A 321 -19.72 7.81 9.44
C ALA A 321 -18.64 8.61 10.19
N VAL A 322 -17.37 8.55 9.75
CA VAL A 322 -16.29 9.35 10.32
C VAL A 322 -16.54 10.84 10.13
N ILE A 323 -16.87 11.27 8.90
CA ILE A 323 -17.17 12.67 8.58
C ILE A 323 -18.41 13.15 9.36
N SER A 324 -19.43 12.29 9.50
CA SER A 324 -20.62 12.58 10.29
C SER A 324 -20.26 12.98 11.73
N GLN A 325 -19.43 12.18 12.40
CA GLN A 325 -18.99 12.45 13.76
C GLN A 325 -18.07 13.67 13.82
N GLN A 326 -17.07 13.72 12.95
CA GLN A 326 -16.04 14.76 12.97
C GLN A 326 -16.58 16.16 12.67
N LEU A 327 -17.55 16.26 11.76
CA LEU A 327 -18.14 17.53 11.32
C LEU A 327 -19.52 17.80 11.93
N ASN A 328 -20.00 16.96 12.85
CA ASN A 328 -21.35 17.03 13.43
C ASN A 328 -22.48 17.10 12.38
N LYS A 329 -22.41 16.21 11.38
CA LYS A 329 -23.38 16.06 10.27
C LYS A 329 -24.15 14.75 10.39
N PRO A 330 -25.15 14.64 11.28
CA PRO A 330 -25.82 13.38 11.60
C PRO A 330 -26.49 12.71 10.38
N GLU A 331 -26.93 13.49 9.40
CA GLU A 331 -27.52 12.98 8.15
C GLU A 331 -26.58 12.06 7.37
N LEU A 332 -25.25 12.26 7.47
CA LEU A 332 -24.27 11.40 6.81
C LEU A 332 -24.19 10.01 7.46
N ALA A 333 -24.50 9.88 8.75
CA ALA A 333 -24.58 8.58 9.42
C ALA A 333 -25.75 7.74 8.89
N ASP A 334 -26.89 8.36 8.62
CA ASP A 334 -28.05 7.65 8.03
C ASP A 334 -27.74 7.16 6.61
N ILE A 335 -27.02 7.98 5.82
CA ILE A 335 -26.56 7.57 4.48
C ILE A 335 -25.59 6.38 4.60
N ALA A 336 -24.63 6.42 5.54
CA ALA A 336 -23.70 5.33 5.80
C ALA A 336 -24.43 4.02 6.15
N ILE A 337 -25.42 4.08 7.05
CA ILE A 337 -26.23 2.92 7.44
C ILE A 337 -26.99 2.34 6.22
N ASN A 338 -27.56 3.20 5.38
CA ASN A 338 -28.24 2.77 4.17
C ASN A 338 -27.28 2.12 3.17
N GLN A 339 -26.05 2.63 3.03
CA GLN A 339 -25.02 1.99 2.19
C GLN A 339 -24.73 0.54 2.62
N LEU A 340 -24.65 0.29 3.94
CA LEU A 340 -24.40 -1.05 4.49
C LEU A 340 -25.57 -1.99 4.26
N ARG A 341 -26.81 -1.54 4.54
CA ARG A 341 -28.03 -2.35 4.35
C ARG A 341 -28.21 -2.76 2.90
N PHE A 342 -27.98 -1.85 1.96
CA PHE A 342 -28.10 -2.18 0.54
C PHE A 342 -27.05 -3.22 0.10
N ARG A 343 -25.81 -3.10 0.58
CA ARG A 343 -24.77 -4.09 0.29
C ARG A 343 -25.09 -5.45 0.92
N ARG A 344 -25.64 -5.49 2.13
CA ARG A 344 -26.17 -6.72 2.74
C ARG A 344 -27.23 -7.37 1.86
N ASP A 345 -28.23 -6.60 1.45
CA ASP A 345 -29.40 -7.15 0.77
C ASP A 345 -29.09 -7.67 -0.65
N TYR A 346 -28.09 -7.10 -1.32
CA TYR A 346 -27.73 -7.48 -2.70
C TYR A 346 -26.49 -8.38 -2.82
N LEU A 347 -25.52 -8.31 -1.92
CA LEU A 347 -24.25 -9.04 -2.05
C LEU A 347 -24.26 -10.41 -1.37
N ILE A 348 -25.28 -10.73 -0.59
CA ILE A 348 -25.44 -12.05 0.03
C ILE A 348 -26.35 -12.93 -0.84
N ASP A 349 -25.95 -14.18 -1.06
CA ASP A 349 -26.81 -15.19 -1.70
C ASP A 349 -27.69 -15.96 -0.70
N LYS A 350 -28.60 -16.79 -1.21
CA LYS A 350 -29.51 -17.58 -0.37
C LYS A 350 -28.79 -18.59 0.54
N GLN A 351 -27.51 -18.89 0.28
CA GLN A 351 -26.68 -19.77 1.09
C GLN A 351 -25.87 -18.99 2.14
N GLY A 352 -25.99 -17.66 2.18
CA GLY A 352 -25.26 -16.80 3.11
C GLY A 352 -23.85 -16.44 2.64
N ALA A 353 -23.44 -16.85 1.45
CA ALA A 353 -22.14 -16.46 0.92
C ALA A 353 -22.18 -15.02 0.41
N ILE A 354 -21.08 -14.32 0.67
CA ILE A 354 -20.89 -12.92 0.30
C ILE A 354 -20.17 -12.87 -1.04
N TRP A 355 -20.63 -11.97 -1.90
CA TRP A 355 -20.08 -11.72 -3.23
C TRP A 355 -19.50 -10.31 -3.29
N LEU A 356 -18.47 -10.10 -4.11
CA LEU A 356 -17.90 -8.76 -4.29
C LEU A 356 -18.89 -7.81 -4.94
N ARG A 357 -19.57 -8.26 -6.00
CA ARG A 357 -20.35 -7.38 -6.88
C ARG A 357 -21.71 -7.98 -7.24
N TYR A 358 -22.69 -7.10 -7.39
CA TYR A 358 -23.98 -7.41 -8.01
C TYR A 358 -24.30 -6.37 -9.08
N ASN A 359 -24.64 -6.82 -10.28
CA ASN A 359 -25.03 -5.96 -11.39
C ASN A 359 -26.55 -5.96 -11.55
N PHE A 360 -27.19 -4.80 -11.47
CA PHE A 360 -28.64 -4.63 -11.57
C PHE A 360 -29.19 -4.88 -12.98
N ALA A 361 -28.40 -4.62 -14.02
CA ALA A 361 -28.82 -4.82 -15.40
C ALA A 361 -28.80 -6.29 -15.80
N THR A 362 -27.77 -7.05 -15.38
CA THR A 362 -27.66 -8.48 -15.69
C THR A 362 -28.24 -9.40 -14.60
N GLN A 363 -28.47 -8.86 -13.40
CA GLN A 363 -28.86 -9.61 -12.19
C GLN A 363 -27.83 -10.68 -11.76
N GLU A 364 -26.57 -10.49 -12.15
CA GLU A 364 -25.49 -11.43 -11.84
C GLU A 364 -24.68 -10.97 -10.63
N ARG A 365 -24.27 -11.94 -9.81
CA ARG A 365 -23.24 -11.77 -8.79
C ARG A 365 -21.90 -12.30 -9.31
N THR A 366 -20.80 -11.64 -8.97
CA THR A 366 -19.44 -12.08 -9.35
C THR A 366 -18.48 -12.03 -8.17
N PHE A 367 -17.39 -12.82 -8.25
CA PHE A 367 -16.39 -12.99 -7.17
C PHE A 367 -17.01 -13.47 -5.85
N ARG A 368 -17.67 -14.63 -5.88
CA ARG A 368 -18.17 -15.32 -4.68
C ARG A 368 -17.01 -15.62 -3.73
N LEU A 369 -17.12 -15.22 -2.46
CA LEU A 369 -16.14 -15.49 -1.41
C LEU A 369 -14.70 -15.08 -1.73
N TRP A 370 -14.49 -14.07 -2.58
CA TRP A 370 -13.16 -13.53 -2.82
C TRP A 370 -12.66 -12.80 -1.57
N SER A 371 -11.54 -13.24 -1.00
CA SER A 371 -11.06 -12.88 0.35
C SER A 371 -10.94 -11.36 0.59
N ARG A 372 -10.34 -10.63 -0.36
CA ARG A 372 -10.25 -9.17 -0.25
C ARG A 372 -11.62 -8.48 -0.39
N GLY A 373 -12.53 -9.05 -1.17
CA GLY A 373 -13.93 -8.62 -1.23
C GLY A 373 -14.68 -8.82 0.09
N LEU A 374 -14.43 -9.95 0.75
CA LEU A 374 -14.94 -10.23 2.09
C LEU A 374 -14.42 -9.19 3.09
N THR A 375 -13.12 -8.85 3.01
CA THR A 375 -12.54 -7.77 3.82
C THR A 375 -13.31 -6.48 3.66
N TRP A 376 -13.54 -5.98 2.44
CA TRP A 376 -14.27 -4.74 2.26
C TRP A 376 -15.67 -4.79 2.84
N TYR A 377 -16.33 -5.94 2.69
CA TYR A 377 -17.65 -6.17 3.24
C TYR A 377 -17.65 -6.12 4.78
N VAL A 378 -16.89 -7.00 5.45
CA VAL A 378 -16.96 -7.16 6.92
C VAL A 378 -16.17 -6.10 7.68
N LEU A 379 -15.02 -5.66 7.16
CA LEU A 379 -14.21 -4.63 7.80
C LEU A 379 -14.89 -3.27 7.68
N GLY A 380 -15.42 -2.94 6.50
CA GLY A 380 -16.19 -1.70 6.30
C GLY A 380 -17.43 -1.66 7.19
N LEU A 381 -18.15 -2.78 7.31
CA LEU A 381 -19.26 -2.93 8.26
C LEU A 381 -18.82 -2.69 9.71
N ALA A 382 -17.81 -3.43 10.19
CA ALA A 382 -17.33 -3.33 11.56
C ALA A 382 -16.81 -1.92 11.90
N LYS A 383 -16.02 -1.30 11.02
CA LYS A 383 -15.48 0.06 11.24
C LYS A 383 -16.58 1.12 11.25
N THR A 384 -17.58 1.01 10.36
CA THR A 384 -18.73 1.93 10.37
C THR A 384 -19.48 1.83 11.69
N LEU A 385 -19.79 0.62 12.16
CA LEU A 385 -20.48 0.41 13.44
C LEU A 385 -19.65 0.87 14.65
N ASP A 386 -18.32 0.79 14.59
CA ASP A 386 -17.42 1.20 15.68
C ASP A 386 -17.45 2.73 15.90
N VAL A 387 -17.60 3.48 14.80
CA VAL A 387 -17.66 4.94 14.80
C VAL A 387 -19.05 5.46 15.18
N LEU A 388 -20.12 4.75 14.81
CA LEU A 388 -21.48 5.19 15.10
C LEU A 388 -21.77 5.16 16.61
N PRO A 389 -22.39 6.20 17.19
CA PRO A 389 -22.73 6.23 18.60
C PRO A 389 -23.81 5.21 18.98
N ASN A 390 -24.75 4.94 18.06
CA ASN A 390 -25.83 3.98 18.23
C ASN A 390 -25.89 3.05 17.00
N PRO A 391 -25.02 2.02 16.92
CA PRO A 391 -24.98 1.11 15.79
C PRO A 391 -26.30 0.32 15.67
N PRO A 392 -26.91 0.22 14.47
CA PRO A 392 -28.16 -0.51 14.28
C PRO A 392 -28.01 -2.01 14.57
N GLN A 393 -28.97 -2.56 15.32
CA GLN A 393 -28.96 -3.97 15.72
C GLN A 393 -28.96 -4.93 14.52
N ASP A 394 -29.69 -4.61 13.44
CA ASP A 394 -29.74 -5.45 12.24
C ASP A 394 -28.40 -5.57 11.51
N LEU A 395 -27.52 -4.58 11.67
CA LEU A 395 -26.17 -4.59 11.10
C LEU A 395 -25.16 -5.28 12.01
N ILE A 396 -25.36 -5.24 13.33
CA ILE A 396 -24.61 -6.06 14.29
C ILE A 396 -24.90 -7.55 14.05
N GLU A 397 -26.16 -7.91 13.84
CA GLU A 397 -26.59 -9.28 13.50
C GLU A 397 -26.00 -9.74 12.17
N GLU A 398 -25.89 -8.85 11.18
CA GLU A 398 -25.20 -9.16 9.93
C GLU A 398 -23.70 -9.42 10.15
N LEU A 399 -23.02 -8.63 10.99
CA LEU A 399 -21.62 -8.87 11.34
C LEU A 399 -21.44 -10.23 12.04
N GLN A 400 -22.35 -10.60 12.95
CA GLN A 400 -22.37 -11.91 13.61
C GLN A 400 -22.54 -13.05 12.61
N ARG A 401 -23.54 -12.96 11.73
CA ARG A 401 -23.82 -13.94 10.68
C ARG A 401 -22.62 -14.12 9.75
N ALA A 402 -22.05 -13.03 9.26
CA ALA A 402 -20.88 -13.05 8.39
C ALA A 402 -19.67 -13.68 9.09
N THR A 403 -19.45 -13.34 10.36
CA THR A 403 -18.38 -13.89 11.19
C THR A 403 -18.52 -15.41 11.34
N ASP A 404 -19.70 -15.90 11.72
CA ASP A 404 -19.94 -17.34 11.90
C ASP A 404 -19.71 -18.12 10.60
N TYR A 405 -20.16 -17.57 9.47
CA TYR A 405 -19.90 -18.14 8.15
C TYR A 405 -18.40 -18.21 7.85
N LEU A 406 -17.66 -17.12 8.08
CA LEU A 406 -16.23 -17.04 7.79
C LEU A 406 -15.38 -17.96 8.67
N ILE A 407 -15.74 -18.11 9.96
CA ILE A 407 -15.10 -19.07 10.87
C ILE A 407 -15.25 -20.50 10.32
N SER A 408 -16.42 -20.85 9.78
CA SER A 408 -16.67 -22.20 9.26
C SER A 408 -15.82 -22.59 8.04
N ILE A 409 -15.20 -21.61 7.38
CA ILE A 409 -14.36 -21.81 6.19
C ILE A 409 -12.93 -21.27 6.36
N GLN A 410 -12.51 -20.99 7.59
CA GLN A 410 -11.11 -20.64 7.91
C GLN A 410 -10.21 -21.87 7.68
N GLY A 411 -9.05 -21.65 7.05
CA GLY A 411 -8.06 -22.70 6.83
C GLY A 411 -7.40 -23.17 8.13
N GLU A 412 -6.83 -24.38 8.12
CA GLU A 412 -6.11 -24.95 9.27
C GLU A 412 -4.86 -24.14 9.64
N ASP A 413 -4.29 -23.40 8.68
CA ASP A 413 -3.19 -22.46 8.88
C ASP A 413 -3.63 -21.12 9.51
N GLY A 414 -4.94 -20.97 9.78
CA GLY A 414 -5.57 -19.76 10.30
C GLY A 414 -5.93 -18.73 9.24
N MET A 415 -5.57 -18.94 7.96
CA MET A 415 -5.79 -17.98 6.90
C MET A 415 -7.02 -18.31 6.05
N TRP A 416 -7.50 -17.32 5.29
CA TRP A 416 -8.43 -17.54 4.20
C TRP A 416 -7.67 -17.49 2.86
N SER A 417 -7.95 -18.44 1.99
CA SER A 417 -7.42 -18.45 0.62
C SER A 417 -8.04 -17.36 -0.24
N VAL A 418 -7.45 -17.05 -1.41
CA VAL A 418 -7.92 -15.97 -2.31
C VAL A 418 -9.42 -16.09 -2.58
N PHE A 419 -9.93 -17.31 -2.72
CA PHE A 419 -11.35 -17.61 -2.64
C PHE A 419 -11.62 -18.44 -1.39
N ALA A 420 -12.15 -17.81 -0.35
CA ALA A 420 -12.33 -18.42 0.97
C ALA A 420 -13.12 -19.74 0.90
N GLY A 421 -12.62 -20.76 1.58
CA GLY A 421 -13.15 -22.13 1.54
C GLY A 421 -12.70 -22.96 0.31
N ASP A 422 -11.94 -22.37 -0.62
CA ASP A 422 -11.34 -23.07 -1.77
C ASP A 422 -9.83 -23.27 -1.54
N SER A 423 -9.48 -24.47 -1.09
CA SER A 423 -8.09 -24.89 -0.81
C SER A 423 -7.19 -24.98 -2.05
N LEU A 424 -7.76 -24.92 -3.27
CA LEU A 424 -6.97 -24.90 -4.51
C LEU A 424 -6.37 -23.52 -4.80
N THR A 425 -6.89 -22.47 -4.15
CA THR A 425 -6.38 -21.10 -4.28
C THR A 425 -5.41 -20.79 -3.15
N ALA A 426 -4.42 -19.94 -3.41
CA ALA A 426 -3.35 -19.66 -2.44
C ALA A 426 -3.91 -19.02 -1.15
N PRO A 427 -3.32 -19.26 0.03
CA PRO A 427 -3.56 -18.43 1.21
C PRO A 427 -3.31 -16.95 0.91
N GLU A 428 -4.21 -16.06 1.33
CA GLU A 428 -4.19 -14.66 0.93
C GLU A 428 -4.14 -13.75 2.16
N THR A 429 -3.05 -12.99 2.30
CA THR A 429 -2.75 -12.29 3.55
C THR A 429 -3.58 -11.03 3.76
N SER A 430 -3.85 -10.24 2.72
CA SER A 430 -4.60 -8.98 2.89
C SER A 430 -6.06 -9.21 3.31
N GLY A 431 -6.73 -10.17 2.68
CA GLY A 431 -8.08 -10.60 2.99
C GLY A 431 -8.17 -11.24 4.37
N THR A 432 -7.17 -12.06 4.74
CA THR A 432 -7.09 -12.62 6.10
C THR A 432 -6.95 -11.53 7.16
N CYS A 433 -6.09 -10.54 6.93
CA CYS A 433 -5.93 -9.40 7.84
C CYS A 433 -7.23 -8.63 8.05
N GLY A 434 -7.93 -8.29 6.96
CA GLY A 434 -9.15 -7.49 7.05
C GLY A 434 -10.32 -8.24 7.71
N ILE A 435 -10.48 -9.53 7.40
CA ILE A 435 -11.47 -10.40 8.07
C ILE A 435 -11.15 -10.49 9.57
N GLY A 436 -9.90 -10.80 9.94
CA GLY A 436 -9.47 -10.87 11.33
C GLY A 436 -9.67 -9.55 12.08
N THR A 437 -9.43 -8.41 11.42
CA THR A 437 -9.61 -7.08 12.01
C THR A 437 -11.08 -6.81 12.33
N ALA A 438 -11.99 -7.17 11.42
CA ALA A 438 -13.43 -7.04 11.66
C ALA A 438 -13.89 -7.86 12.87
N MET A 439 -13.37 -9.10 12.99
CA MET A 439 -13.62 -9.95 14.15
C MET A 439 -13.07 -9.33 15.44
N ALA A 440 -11.85 -8.79 15.40
CA ALA A 440 -11.21 -8.14 16.55
C ALA A 440 -12.00 -6.90 17.02
N ILE A 441 -12.46 -6.05 16.10
CA ILE A 441 -13.33 -4.90 16.39
C ILE A 441 -14.62 -5.38 17.06
N GLY A 442 -15.30 -6.38 16.48
CA GLY A 442 -16.54 -6.90 17.04
C GLY A 442 -16.37 -7.52 18.44
N VAL A 443 -15.24 -8.18 18.71
CA VAL A 443 -14.91 -8.69 20.05
C VAL A 443 -14.69 -7.53 21.03
N ARG A 444 -13.90 -6.52 20.65
CA ARG A 444 -13.66 -5.33 21.48
C ARG A 444 -14.95 -4.61 21.85
N ARG A 445 -15.90 -4.54 20.92
CA ARG A 445 -17.21 -3.88 21.10
C ARG A 445 -18.25 -4.77 21.80
N GLY A 446 -17.93 -6.03 22.08
CA GLY A 446 -18.84 -6.99 22.71
C GLY A 446 -19.92 -7.53 21.77
N TRP A 447 -19.81 -7.30 20.46
CA TRP A 447 -20.74 -7.82 19.44
C TRP A 447 -20.44 -9.27 19.07
N LEU A 448 -19.18 -9.70 19.21
CA LEU A 448 -18.71 -11.03 18.86
C LEU A 448 -18.07 -11.72 20.08
N GLY A 449 -18.20 -13.05 20.13
CA GLY A 449 -17.76 -13.87 21.26
C GLY A 449 -16.35 -14.46 21.12
N LYS A 450 -16.03 -15.38 22.03
CA LYS A 450 -14.72 -16.05 22.14
C LYS A 450 -14.26 -16.78 20.87
N ASN A 451 -15.19 -17.31 20.07
CA ASN A 451 -14.86 -18.03 18.84
C ASN A 451 -14.28 -17.08 17.78
N ALA A 452 -14.87 -15.88 17.65
CA ALA A 452 -14.34 -14.83 16.77
C ALA A 452 -12.97 -14.35 17.24
N LYS A 453 -12.76 -14.21 18.57
CA LYS A 453 -11.44 -13.89 19.12
C LYS A 453 -10.39 -14.95 18.75
N ALA A 454 -10.72 -16.23 18.92
CA ALA A 454 -9.81 -17.32 18.58
C ALA A 454 -9.48 -17.33 17.07
N ALA A 455 -10.50 -17.16 16.21
CA ALA A 455 -10.31 -17.09 14.77
C ALA A 455 -9.42 -15.91 14.36
N ALA A 456 -9.62 -14.72 14.94
CA ALA A 456 -8.79 -13.55 14.67
C ALA A 456 -7.32 -13.74 15.11
N VAL A 457 -7.09 -14.38 16.26
CA VAL A 457 -5.73 -14.72 16.73
C VAL A 457 -5.06 -15.75 15.81
N LEU A 458 -5.79 -16.76 15.34
CA LEU A 458 -5.26 -17.72 14.35
C LEU A 458 -4.92 -17.04 13.03
N ALA A 459 -5.76 -16.11 12.58
CA ALA A 459 -5.51 -15.30 11.40
C ALA A 459 -4.21 -14.49 11.54
N LEU A 460 -4.02 -13.83 12.68
CA LEU A 460 -2.78 -13.12 13.00
C LEU A 460 -1.56 -14.05 12.91
N GLN A 461 -1.60 -15.18 13.62
CA GLN A 461 -0.50 -16.16 13.63
C GLN A 461 -0.19 -16.76 12.25
N GLY A 462 -1.20 -16.94 11.40
CA GLY A 462 -1.04 -17.40 10.03
C GLY A 462 -0.33 -16.37 9.15
N VAL A 463 -0.81 -15.12 9.20
CA VAL A 463 -0.25 -13.99 8.43
C VAL A 463 1.18 -13.67 8.86
N GLU A 464 1.51 -13.74 10.14
CA GLU A 464 2.84 -13.38 10.64
C GLU A 464 3.96 -14.25 10.07
N LYS A 465 3.66 -15.50 9.72
CA LYS A 465 4.60 -16.40 9.05
C LYS A 465 4.94 -15.96 7.62
N ARG A 466 4.23 -14.96 7.09
CA ARG A 466 4.41 -14.39 5.76
C ARG A 466 5.18 -13.07 5.78
N LEU A 467 5.59 -12.58 6.95
CA LEU A 467 6.50 -11.46 7.04
C LEU A 467 7.87 -11.85 6.51
N THR A 468 8.43 -11.00 5.65
CA THR A 468 9.80 -11.11 5.18
C THR A 468 10.77 -10.65 6.26
N ALA A 469 12.06 -10.97 6.11
CA ALA A 469 13.06 -10.62 7.14
C ALA A 469 13.17 -9.12 7.41
N ASP A 470 12.81 -8.28 6.45
CA ASP A 470 12.71 -6.82 6.57
C ASP A 470 11.29 -6.32 6.87
N GLY A 471 10.39 -7.20 7.28
CA GLY A 471 9.07 -6.83 7.79
C GLY A 471 8.04 -6.47 6.74
N TYR A 472 8.29 -6.69 5.44
CA TYR A 472 7.24 -6.61 4.43
C TYR A 472 6.33 -7.83 4.46
N LEU A 473 5.08 -7.67 4.03
CA LEU A 473 4.11 -8.75 4.01
C LEU A 473 3.98 -9.35 2.61
N ASP A 474 4.29 -10.63 2.47
CA ASP A 474 4.12 -11.41 1.24
C ASP A 474 2.74 -12.13 1.19
N GLY A 475 2.40 -12.71 0.04
CA GLY A 475 1.14 -13.45 -0.15
C GLY A 475 -0.09 -12.56 -0.29
N VAL A 476 0.09 -11.28 -0.62
CA VAL A 476 -1.01 -10.36 -0.89
C VAL A 476 -1.45 -10.55 -2.33
N ALA A 477 -2.71 -10.95 -2.57
CA ALA A 477 -3.20 -11.09 -3.94
C ALA A 477 -3.14 -9.74 -4.68
N GLU A 478 -2.66 -9.71 -5.92
CA GLU A 478 -2.59 -8.50 -6.74
C GLU A 478 -4.00 -8.00 -7.08
N GLU A 479 -4.09 -6.85 -7.72
CA GLU A 479 -5.37 -6.28 -8.17
C GLU A 479 -6.20 -7.25 -9.03
N ASN A 480 -7.53 -7.13 -8.94
CA ASN A 480 -8.44 -8.01 -9.65
C ASN A 480 -8.65 -7.63 -11.13
N LYS A 481 -7.77 -6.81 -11.72
CA LYS A 481 -7.73 -6.40 -13.14
C LYS A 481 -7.86 -7.61 -14.09
N GLY A 482 -7.25 -8.74 -13.73
CA GLY A 482 -7.27 -9.99 -14.51
C GLY A 482 -8.52 -10.85 -14.31
N GLY A 483 -9.51 -10.39 -13.55
CA GLY A 483 -10.74 -11.13 -13.26
C GLY A 483 -10.54 -12.35 -12.36
N ILE A 484 -11.58 -13.17 -12.28
CA ILE A 484 -11.60 -14.38 -11.44
C ILE A 484 -10.51 -15.39 -11.85
N ALA A 485 -10.27 -15.55 -13.15
CA ALA A 485 -9.28 -16.52 -13.65
C ALA A 485 -7.87 -16.18 -13.14
N PHE A 486 -7.45 -14.92 -13.25
CA PHE A 486 -6.16 -14.48 -12.72
C PHE A 486 -6.09 -14.62 -11.20
N GLN A 487 -7.13 -14.22 -10.48
CA GLN A 487 -7.19 -14.33 -9.01
C GLN A 487 -7.20 -15.80 -8.53
N ARG A 488 -7.57 -16.76 -9.36
CA ARG A 488 -7.43 -18.20 -9.03
C ARG A 488 -6.01 -18.72 -9.22
N GLU A 489 -5.24 -18.10 -10.12
CA GLU A 489 -3.87 -18.50 -10.45
C GLU A 489 -2.81 -17.84 -9.56
N THR A 490 -3.10 -16.63 -9.06
CA THR A 490 -2.15 -15.85 -8.26
C THR A 490 -1.63 -16.60 -7.04
N LYS A 491 -0.37 -16.33 -6.70
CA LYS A 491 0.31 -16.77 -5.48
C LYS A 491 0.51 -15.63 -4.47
N GLY A 492 0.05 -14.44 -4.82
CA GLY A 492 0.31 -13.20 -4.11
C GLY A 492 1.72 -12.66 -4.33
N SER A 493 1.88 -11.40 -3.92
CA SER A 493 3.12 -10.64 -4.00
C SER A 493 3.28 -9.82 -2.71
N ILE A 494 4.34 -9.01 -2.65
CA ILE A 494 4.50 -7.97 -1.63
C ILE A 494 3.82 -6.70 -2.12
N CYS A 495 2.72 -6.34 -1.46
CA CYS A 495 1.91 -5.17 -1.77
C CYS A 495 1.55 -4.42 -0.49
N ASN A 496 1.78 -3.10 -0.50
CA ASN A 496 1.75 -2.30 0.72
C ASN A 496 0.35 -2.13 1.35
N TRP A 497 -0.75 -2.26 0.60
CA TRP A 497 -2.09 -2.30 1.22
C TRP A 497 -2.25 -3.49 2.18
N GLY A 498 -1.55 -4.60 1.94
CA GLY A 498 -1.50 -5.73 2.86
C GLY A 498 -0.79 -5.37 4.18
N MET A 499 0.26 -4.56 4.12
CA MET A 499 0.94 -4.02 5.32
C MET A 499 -0.01 -3.17 6.16
N GLY A 500 -0.79 -2.30 5.51
CA GLY A 500 -1.81 -1.48 6.16
C GLY A 500 -2.89 -2.30 6.85
N LEU A 501 -3.44 -3.30 6.17
CA LEU A 501 -4.44 -4.20 6.75
C LEU A 501 -3.87 -5.04 7.90
N PHE A 502 -2.62 -5.48 7.79
CA PHE A 502 -1.93 -6.21 8.86
C PHE A 502 -1.68 -5.33 10.09
N ALA A 503 -1.31 -4.06 9.90
CA ALA A 503 -1.19 -3.09 10.99
C ALA A 503 -2.53 -2.91 11.73
N GLN A 504 -3.65 -2.86 11.02
CA GLN A 504 -4.99 -2.78 11.64
C GLN A 504 -5.29 -4.02 12.50
N LEU A 505 -4.99 -5.23 12.00
CA LEU A 505 -5.18 -6.49 12.74
C LEU A 505 -4.31 -6.53 14.00
N LEU A 506 -3.01 -6.27 13.85
CA LEU A 506 -2.06 -6.23 14.95
C LEU A 506 -2.52 -5.24 16.02
N ALA A 507 -2.83 -4.00 15.65
CA ALA A 507 -3.22 -2.96 16.60
C ALA A 507 -4.51 -3.29 17.38
N GLU A 508 -5.42 -4.09 16.83
CA GLU A 508 -6.65 -4.52 17.53
C GLU A 508 -6.45 -5.73 18.46
N LEU A 509 -5.46 -6.59 18.20
CA LEU A 509 -5.25 -7.84 18.96
C LEU A 509 -4.03 -7.80 19.89
N ASP A 510 -2.94 -7.21 19.43
CA ASP A 510 -1.61 -7.21 20.06
C ASP A 510 -0.91 -5.87 19.76
N PRO A 511 -1.33 -4.78 20.44
CA PRO A 511 -0.83 -3.45 20.14
C PRO A 511 0.68 -3.34 20.45
N PRO A 512 1.44 -2.52 19.68
CA PRO A 512 2.88 -2.41 19.85
C PRO A 512 3.26 -1.87 21.24
N GLU A 513 4.40 -2.35 21.75
CA GLU A 513 5.08 -1.83 22.96
C GLU A 513 4.27 -1.94 24.27
N ASN A 514 3.70 -3.12 24.54
CA ASN A 514 3.29 -3.52 25.90
C ASN A 514 4.41 -4.21 26.67
#